data_AF-A0A382WTW3-F1
#
_entry.id   AF-A0A382WTW3-F1
#
_cell.length_a   1.000
_cell.length_b   1.000
_cell.length_c   1.000
_cell.angle_alpha   90.00
_cell.angle_beta   90.00
_cell.angle_gamma   90.00
#
_symmetry.space_group_name_H-M   'P 1'
#
loop_
_entity.id
_entity.type
_entity.pdbx_description
1 polymer ?
#
loop_
_entity_poly.entity_id
_entity_poly.type
_entity_poly.pdbx_seq_one_letter_code
_entity_poly.pdbx_strand_id
1 'polypeptide(L)'
;MSIYILPLNADAREDDNEKTNLNIVQTELQPEELLNVGILIFDPNISEIKEDNNFFEIRKAESNYLPYHLKVTLEQSGHWGGIWVLPNPSRVTDLLIVGKI
;
A
#
# COMPACT_ATOMS: atom_id res chain seq x y z
N MET A 1 -13.76 -15.51 26.73
CA MET A 1 -12.90 -16.40 25.93
C MET A 1 -11.79 -15.52 25.38
N SER A 2 -10.63 -15.49 26.05
CA SER A 2 -9.48 -14.67 25.63
C SER A 2 -8.47 -15.58 24.96
N ILE A 3 -8.17 -15.30 23.70
CA ILE A 3 -7.15 -16.01 22.93
C ILE A 3 -5.86 -15.19 23.06
N TYR A 4 -4.80 -15.81 23.57
CA TYR A 4 -3.45 -15.26 23.55
C TYR A 4 -2.72 -15.87 22.36
N ILE A 5 -2.24 -15.02 21.44
CA ILE A 5 -1.31 -15.46 20.38
C ILE A 5 0.09 -15.15 20.86
N LEU A 6 0.88 -16.20 21.14
CA LEU A 6 2.31 -16.07 21.36
C LEU A 6 3.00 -15.87 20.00
N PRO A 7 3.97 -14.94 19.89
CA PRO A 7 4.72 -14.77 18.65
C PRO A 7 5.60 -16.00 18.41
N LEU A 8 5.54 -16.52 17.18
CA LEU A 8 6.44 -17.55 16.69
C LEU A 8 7.81 -16.88 16.48
N ASN A 9 8.81 -17.25 17.29
CA ASN A 9 10.17 -16.73 17.16
C ASN A 9 10.74 -17.03 15.77
N ALA A 10 10.96 -15.98 14.99
CA ALA A 10 11.87 -15.96 13.85
C ALA A 10 12.35 -14.52 13.67
N ASP A 11 13.50 -14.17 14.27
CA ASP A 11 14.38 -13.02 13.95
C ASP A 11 13.74 -11.78 13.30
N ALA A 12 12.59 -11.34 13.79
CA ALA A 12 12.05 -10.03 13.46
C ALA A 12 12.93 -9.04 14.22
N ARG A 13 13.87 -8.41 13.52
CA ARG A 13 14.40 -7.11 13.96
C ARG A 13 13.17 -6.24 14.21
N GLU A 14 12.90 -5.95 15.47
CA GLU A 14 12.05 -4.85 15.88
C GLU A 14 12.80 -3.60 15.44
N ASP A 15 12.76 -3.29 14.14
CA ASP A 15 13.06 -1.94 13.69
C ASP A 15 12.02 -1.09 14.37
N ASP A 16 12.48 -0.21 15.26
CA ASP A 16 11.66 0.76 15.97
C ASP A 16 10.68 1.37 14.98
N ASN A 17 9.43 0.92 15.02
CA ASN A 17 8.40 1.35 14.10
C ASN A 17 7.96 2.73 14.61
N GLU A 18 8.84 3.72 14.42
CA GLU A 18 8.60 5.10 14.77
C GLU A 18 7.31 5.50 14.07
N LYS A 19 6.25 5.71 14.85
CA LYS A 19 4.95 6.14 14.34
C LYS A 19 5.18 7.44 13.57
N THR A 20 5.25 7.33 12.26
CA THR A 20 5.44 8.48 11.38
C THR A 20 4.11 9.22 11.33
N ASN A 21 4.09 10.46 11.80
CA ASN A 21 2.90 11.29 11.72
C ASN A 21 2.62 11.62 10.25
N LEU A 22 1.35 11.53 9.86
CA LEU A 22 0.95 11.93 8.52
C LEU A 22 1.20 13.43 8.36
N ASN A 23 2.02 13.79 7.37
CA ASN A 23 2.17 15.18 6.98
C ASN A 23 0.91 15.60 6.20
N ILE A 24 0.21 16.61 6.70
CA ILE A 24 -1.00 17.15 6.10
C ILE A 24 -0.64 18.46 5.39
N VAL A 25 -1.23 18.67 4.22
CA VAL A 25 -1.08 19.91 3.46
C VAL A 25 -1.41 21.13 4.31
N GLN A 26 -0.54 22.14 4.27
CA GLN A 26 -0.69 23.39 5.01
C GLN A 26 -1.08 24.58 4.11
N THR A 27 -0.93 24.42 2.80
CA THR A 27 -1.18 25.46 1.80
C THR A 27 -2.07 24.89 0.72
N GLU A 28 -3.20 25.54 0.47
CA GLU A 28 -4.12 25.15 -0.58
C GLU A 28 -3.53 25.52 -1.95
N LEU A 29 -3.32 24.51 -2.79
CA LEU A 29 -2.87 24.65 -4.18
C LEU A 29 -4.08 24.61 -5.11
N GLN A 30 -3.94 25.19 -6.30
CA GLN A 30 -5.00 25.08 -7.30
C GLN A 30 -5.09 23.63 -7.81
N PRO A 31 -6.28 23.11 -8.17
CA PRO A 31 -6.43 21.74 -8.64
C PRO A 31 -5.52 21.37 -9.82
N GLU A 32 -5.20 22.34 -10.69
CA GLU A 32 -4.34 22.15 -11.86
C GLU A 32 -2.85 21.98 -11.49
N GLU A 33 -2.46 22.36 -10.27
CA GLU A 33 -1.10 22.22 -9.75
C GLU A 33 -0.89 20.87 -9.04
N LEU A 34 -1.98 20.13 -8.78
CA LEU A 34 -1.95 18.85 -8.10
C LEU A 34 -1.74 17.68 -9.08
N LEU A 35 -0.84 16.77 -8.72
CA LEU A 35 -0.60 15.56 -9.51
C LEU A 35 -1.61 14.47 -9.19
N ASN A 36 -2.11 13.81 -10.23
CA ASN A 36 -2.96 12.64 -10.10
C ASN A 36 -2.13 11.37 -9.96
N VAL A 37 -2.52 10.49 -9.03
CA VAL A 37 -1.76 9.30 -8.66
C VAL A 37 -2.55 8.04 -8.98
N GLY A 38 -1.98 7.19 -9.83
CA GLY A 38 -2.43 5.82 -10.04
C GLY A 38 -1.65 4.85 -9.18
N ILE A 39 -2.34 3.95 -8.47
CA ILE A 39 -1.72 2.89 -7.67
C ILE A 39 -2.13 1.56 -8.28
N LEU A 40 -1.19 0.78 -8.79
CA LEU A 40 -1.51 -0.56 -9.28
C LEU A 40 -1.80 -1.51 -8.13
N ILE A 41 -2.64 -2.52 -8.39
CA ILE A 41 -2.62 -3.74 -7.58
C ILE A 41 -1.18 -4.26 -7.58
N PHE A 42 -0.66 -4.57 -6.40
CA PHE A 42 0.74 -4.99 -6.28
C PHE A 42 0.92 -6.44 -6.76
N ASP A 43 2.12 -6.73 -7.26
CA ASP A 43 2.54 -8.10 -7.58
C ASP A 43 2.62 -8.89 -6.26
N PRO A 44 1.86 -9.98 -6.07
CA PRO A 44 1.92 -10.76 -4.83
C PRO A 44 3.24 -11.58 -4.69
N ASN A 45 4.14 -11.53 -5.68
CA ASN A 45 5.43 -12.23 -5.73
C ASN A 45 5.32 -13.74 -5.48
N ILE A 46 4.30 -14.35 -6.06
CA ILE A 46 4.07 -15.78 -5.90
C ILE A 46 4.63 -16.46 -7.14
N SER A 47 5.83 -17.04 -7.02
CA SER A 47 6.35 -17.95 -8.03
C SER A 47 5.46 -19.20 -8.15
N GLU A 48 5.16 -19.63 -9.38
CA GLU A 48 4.23 -20.73 -9.72
C GLU A 48 4.56 -22.11 -9.12
N ILE A 49 5.69 -22.28 -8.43
CA ILE A 49 6.29 -23.60 -8.13
C ILE A 49 6.19 -23.98 -6.63
N LYS A 50 5.57 -23.18 -5.77
CA LYS A 50 5.40 -23.54 -4.34
C LYS A 50 3.99 -23.24 -3.84
N GLU A 51 3.04 -24.03 -4.32
CA GLU A 51 1.69 -24.13 -3.74
C GLU A 51 1.72 -24.57 -2.24
N ASP A 52 2.86 -25.08 -1.75
CA ASP A 52 3.08 -25.45 -0.34
C ASP A 52 3.44 -24.29 0.60
N ASN A 53 3.45 -23.03 0.13
CA ASN A 53 3.78 -21.90 1.00
C ASN A 53 2.49 -21.37 1.68
N ASN A 54 2.37 -21.60 2.99
CA ASN A 54 1.23 -21.21 3.86
C ASN A 54 0.83 -19.72 3.81
N PHE A 55 1.60 -18.87 3.11
CA PHE A 55 1.39 -17.43 3.00
C PHE A 55 0.84 -16.98 1.64
N PHE A 56 0.50 -17.89 0.71
CA PHE A 56 -0.06 -17.53 -0.61
C PHE A 56 -1.26 -16.58 -0.49
N GLU A 57 -2.29 -17.00 0.26
CA GLU A 57 -3.51 -16.21 0.43
C GLU A 57 -3.25 -14.91 1.20
N ILE A 58 -2.27 -14.91 2.11
CA ILE A 58 -1.85 -13.71 2.85
C ILE A 58 -1.23 -12.69 1.89
N ARG A 59 -0.24 -13.08 1.07
CA ARG A 59 0.40 -12.17 0.11
C ARG A 59 -0.57 -11.68 -0.94
N LYS A 60 -1.49 -12.53 -1.40
CA LYS A 60 -2.56 -12.13 -2.30
C LYS A 60 -3.51 -11.13 -1.64
N ALA A 61 -3.88 -11.32 -0.37
CA ALA A 61 -4.68 -10.35 0.35
C ALA A 61 -3.93 -9.02 0.54
N GLU A 62 -2.66 -9.07 0.95
CA GLU A 62 -1.79 -7.90 1.11
C GLU A 62 -1.62 -7.12 -0.19
N SER A 63 -1.46 -7.81 -1.33
CA SER A 63 -1.27 -7.17 -2.63
C SER A 63 -2.49 -6.39 -3.11
N ASN A 64 -3.68 -6.68 -2.56
CA ASN A 64 -4.92 -5.94 -2.80
C ASN A 64 -5.16 -4.89 -1.71
N TYR A 65 -4.85 -5.21 -0.46
CA TYR A 65 -5.10 -4.37 0.72
C TYR A 65 -4.18 -3.15 0.76
N LEU A 66 -2.87 -3.34 0.54
CA LEU A 66 -1.87 -2.28 0.67
C LEU A 66 -2.05 -1.13 -0.35
N PRO A 67 -2.35 -1.37 -1.63
CA PRO A 67 -2.69 -0.29 -2.57
C PRO A 67 -3.87 0.55 -2.10
N TYR A 68 -4.91 -0.08 -1.55
CA TYR A 68 -6.08 0.63 -1.03
C TYR A 68 -5.76 1.43 0.22
N HIS A 69 -4.98 0.86 1.14
CA HIS A 69 -4.53 1.58 2.33
C HIS A 69 -3.65 2.78 1.97
N LEU A 70 -2.73 2.63 1.02
CA LEU A 70 -1.90 3.72 0.52
C LEU A 70 -2.75 4.82 -0.10
N LYS A 71 -3.76 4.46 -0.92
CA LYS A 71 -4.72 5.42 -1.46
C LYS A 71 -5.32 6.28 -0.36
N VAL A 72 -5.89 5.66 0.68
CA VAL A 72 -6.54 6.37 1.79
C VAL A 72 -5.58 7.30 2.50
N THR A 73 -4.33 6.86 2.73
CA THR A 73 -3.30 7.69 3.35
C THR A 73 -2.93 8.90 2.49
N LEU A 74 -2.77 8.73 1.17
CA LEU A 74 -2.47 9.84 0.26
C LEU A 74 -3.64 10.83 0.17
N GLU A 75 -4.89 10.34 0.14
CA GLU A 75 -6.09 11.17 0.16
C GLU A 75 -6.17 11.98 1.46
N GLN A 76 -5.89 11.36 2.60
CA GLN A 76 -5.88 12.03 3.91
C GLN A 76 -4.78 13.10 4.01
N SER A 77 -3.67 12.94 3.29
CA SER A 77 -2.58 13.92 3.31
C SER A 77 -2.95 15.25 2.62
N GLY A 78 -3.89 15.22 1.67
CA GLY A 78 -4.35 16.40 0.93
C GLY A 78 -3.35 16.99 -0.07
N HIS A 79 -2.23 16.31 -0.34
CA HIS A 79 -1.16 16.81 -1.22
C HIS A 79 -1.36 16.52 -2.72
N TRP A 80 -2.36 15.72 -3.07
CA TRP A 80 -2.50 15.14 -4.41
C TRP A 80 -3.87 15.44 -4.99
N GLY A 81 -3.97 15.34 -6.31
CA GLY A 81 -5.23 15.45 -7.03
C GLY A 81 -6.04 14.17 -6.89
N GLY A 82 -6.50 13.62 -8.01
CA GLY A 82 -7.20 12.35 -8.03
C GLY A 82 -6.28 11.17 -7.70
N ILE A 83 -6.73 10.28 -6.80
CA ILE A 83 -6.00 9.07 -6.42
C ILE A 83 -6.87 7.84 -6.69
N TRP A 84 -6.36 6.90 -7.48
CA TRP A 84 -7.12 5.70 -7.87
C TRP A 84 -6.28 4.43 -7.77
N VAL A 85 -6.93 3.34 -7.34
CA VAL A 85 -6.38 1.99 -7.48
C VAL A 85 -6.78 1.46 -8.85
N LEU A 86 -5.81 0.98 -9.61
CA LEU A 86 -5.98 0.57 -11.01
C LEU A 86 -5.62 -0.91 -11.18
N PRO A 87 -6.41 -1.68 -11.96
CA PRO A 87 -6.06 -3.07 -12.28
C PRO A 87 -4.92 -3.16 -13.31
N ASN A 88 -4.69 -2.09 -14.09
CA ASN A 88 -3.67 -2.02 -15.14
C ASN A 88 -3.15 -0.58 -15.27
N PRO A 89 -1.94 -0.36 -15.80
CA PRO A 89 -1.41 0.97 -16.08
C PRO A 89 -2.35 1.81 -16.95
N SER A 90 -2.51 3.08 -16.60
CA SER A 90 -3.32 4.06 -17.34
C SER A 90 -2.47 5.28 -17.68
N ARG A 91 -2.79 5.96 -18.80
CA ARG A 91 -2.17 7.23 -19.19
C ARG A 91 -2.85 8.46 -18.60
N VAL A 92 -3.90 8.26 -17.80
CA VAL A 92 -4.73 9.33 -17.23
C VAL A 92 -4.12 9.90 -15.94
N THR A 93 -3.12 9.22 -15.37
CA THR A 93 -2.45 9.61 -14.12
C THR A 93 -1.06 10.18 -14.40
N ASP A 94 -0.67 11.22 -13.67
CA ASP A 94 0.64 11.85 -13.79
C ASP A 94 1.75 11.00 -13.17
N LEU A 95 1.41 10.30 -12.08
CA LEU A 95 2.30 9.38 -11.37
C LEU A 95 1.69 7.98 -11.30
N LEU A 96 2.53 6.96 -11.41
CA LEU A 96 2.14 5.56 -11.28
C LEU A 96 2.98 4.87 -10.20
N ILE A 97 2.32 4.37 -9.17
CA ILE A 97 2.93 3.57 -8.10
C ILE A 97 2.75 2.10 -8.43
N VAL A 98 3.86 1.39 -8.47
CA VAL A 98 3.91 -0.07 -8.60
C VAL A 98 4.57 -0.65 -7.36
N GLY A 99 4.14 -1.84 -6.97
CA GLY A 99 4.63 -2.49 -5.78
C GLY A 99 4.64 -3.99 -5.96
N LYS A 100 5.42 -4.64 -5.09
CA LYS A 100 5.56 -6.08 -5.03
C LYS A 100 5.61 -6.46 -3.56
N ILE A 101 4.70 -7.33 -3.15
CA ILE A 101 4.62 -7.86 -1.78
C ILE A 101 5.60 -8.98 -1.65
#